data_AF-A0A940BDR9-F1
#
_entry.id   AF-A0A940BDR9-F1
#
_cell.length_a   1.000
_cell.length_b   1.000
_cell.length_c   1.000
_cell.angle_alpha   90.00
_cell.angle_beta   90.00
_cell.angle_gamma   90.00
#
_symmetry.space_group_name_H-M   'P 1'
#
loop_
_entity.id
_entity.type
_entity.pdbx_description
1 polymer ?
#
loop_
_entity_poly.entity_id
_entity_poly.type
_entity_poly.pdbx_seq_one_letter_code
_entity_poly.pdbx_strand_id
1 'polypeptide(L)'
;MKLSGLNGLESISSAGSLKNPGKLTRLDGYQDSILSKEPSTDKTESFDSLLKSAMDMINETNEYSNQAGEAELAYAMGITNSTHDLQVAQMKANISLQYTVAVRNAVIEAYKEIMQMQF
;
A
#
# COMPACT_ATOMS: atom_id res chain seq x y z
N MET A 1 -45.52 0.26 30.67
CA MET A 1 -44.70 -0.47 31.65
C MET A 1 -45.41 -1.75 32.07
N LYS A 2 -44.89 -2.92 31.69
CA LYS A 2 -44.93 -4.17 32.47
C LYS A 2 -43.99 -5.17 31.79
N LEU A 3 -43.00 -5.57 32.57
CA LEU A 3 -41.80 -6.36 32.26
C LEU A 3 -42.19 -7.83 32.03
N SER A 4 -41.64 -8.47 30.99
CA SER A 4 -41.77 -9.91 30.76
C SER A 4 -40.42 -10.48 30.38
N GLY A 5 -39.97 -11.49 31.11
CA GLY A 5 -38.89 -12.37 30.67
C GLY A 5 -37.60 -12.39 31.50
N LEU A 6 -37.67 -12.37 32.83
CA LEU A 6 -36.64 -12.97 33.68
C LEU A 6 -36.97 -14.46 33.81
N ASN A 7 -36.39 -15.30 32.95
CA ASN A 7 -36.36 -16.76 33.11
C ASN A 7 -35.10 -17.28 32.42
N GLY A 8 -34.05 -17.47 33.22
CA GLY A 8 -32.75 -17.96 32.77
C GLY A 8 -31.72 -17.98 33.91
N LEU A 9 -32.18 -18.32 35.12
CA LEU A 9 -31.35 -18.48 36.31
C LEU A 9 -31.66 -19.86 36.90
N GLU A 10 -31.21 -20.93 36.25
CA GLU A 10 -30.89 -22.24 36.84
C GLU A 10 -29.85 -22.84 35.88
N SER A 11 -28.63 -23.19 36.27
CA SER A 11 -28.24 -24.00 37.42
C SER A 11 -26.80 -23.67 37.86
N ILE A 12 -26.63 -23.17 39.09
CA ILE A 12 -25.32 -23.13 39.77
C ILE A 12 -25.29 -24.31 40.74
N SER A 13 -24.85 -25.47 40.27
CA SER A 13 -24.43 -26.57 41.15
C SER A 13 -23.52 -27.56 40.42
N SER A 14 -22.25 -27.18 40.34
CA SER A 14 -21.15 -28.14 40.26
C SER A 14 -20.05 -27.63 41.17
N ALA A 15 -20.25 -27.89 42.46
CA ALA A 15 -19.21 -27.79 43.46
C ALA A 15 -18.10 -28.78 43.08
N GLY A 16 -16.97 -28.25 42.62
CA GLY A 16 -15.81 -29.06 42.30
C GLY A 16 -14.75 -28.20 41.62
N SER A 17 -13.78 -27.74 42.43
CA SER A 17 -12.49 -27.12 42.03
C SER A 17 -12.30 -25.67 42.46
N LEU A 18 -12.44 -25.38 43.75
CA LEU A 18 -11.76 -24.23 44.38
C LEU A 18 -10.86 -24.75 45.51
N LYS A 19 -9.78 -25.45 45.13
CA LYS A 19 -8.73 -25.87 46.06
C LYS A 19 -7.34 -25.73 45.45
N ASN A 20 -7.06 -24.56 44.86
CA ASN A 20 -5.66 -24.19 44.63
C ASN A 20 -5.48 -22.67 44.53
N PRO A 21 -5.14 -21.97 45.64
CA PRO A 21 -4.85 -20.54 45.60
C PRO A 21 -3.53 -20.18 44.91
N GLY A 22 -2.78 -21.16 44.37
CA GLY A 22 -1.43 -20.98 43.84
C GLY A 22 -1.25 -21.03 42.31
N LYS A 23 -2.34 -21.06 41.51
CA LYS A 23 -2.24 -21.05 40.04
C LYS A 23 -3.03 -19.90 39.42
N LEU A 24 -2.65 -18.68 39.76
CA LEU A 24 -2.77 -17.55 38.85
C LEU A 24 -1.51 -17.58 37.99
N THR A 25 -1.58 -18.27 36.86
CA THR A 25 -0.51 -18.21 35.86
C THR A 25 -0.34 -16.76 35.44
N ARG A 26 0.85 -16.22 35.70
CA ARG A 26 1.30 -14.87 35.37
C ARG A 26 1.01 -14.58 33.89
N LEU A 27 0.56 -13.36 33.60
CA LEU A 27 0.33 -12.80 32.26
C LEU A 27 1.64 -12.60 31.45
N ASP A 28 2.78 -13.10 31.96
CA ASP A 28 4.12 -12.96 31.35
C ASP A 28 4.23 -13.57 29.94
N GLY A 29 3.35 -14.51 29.57
CA GLY A 29 3.40 -15.18 28.27
C GLY A 29 2.87 -14.37 27.08
N TYR A 30 2.26 -13.21 27.31
CA TYR A 30 1.73 -12.36 26.23
C TYR A 30 2.72 -11.28 25.75
N GLN A 31 3.87 -11.14 26.42
CA GLN A 31 4.86 -10.12 26.06
C GLN A 31 5.93 -10.63 25.06
N ASP A 32 6.22 -11.94 25.04
CA ASP A 32 7.30 -12.53 24.24
C ASP A 32 6.94 -12.81 22.76
N SER A 33 5.64 -12.94 22.44
CA SER A 33 5.18 -13.16 21.05
C SER A 33 5.05 -11.88 20.23
N ILE A 34 5.06 -10.72 20.90
CA ILE A 34 4.94 -9.40 20.26
C ILE A 34 6.32 -8.75 20.04
N LEU A 35 7.39 -9.29 20.65
CA LEU A 35 8.75 -8.72 20.61
C LEU A 35 9.71 -9.47 19.67
N SER A 36 9.29 -10.54 19.00
CA SER A 36 10.17 -11.41 18.18
C SER A 36 9.76 -11.54 16.71
N LYS A 37 8.74 -10.82 16.24
CA LYS A 37 8.44 -10.71 14.81
C LYS A 37 9.07 -9.43 14.27
N GLU A 38 10.41 -9.39 14.27
CA GLU A 38 11.12 -8.53 13.32
C GLU A 38 10.60 -8.90 11.92
N PRO A 39 9.98 -7.98 11.16
CA PRO A 39 9.82 -8.18 9.75
C PRO A 39 11.23 -8.08 9.16
N SER A 40 11.94 -9.19 9.11
CA SER A 40 13.02 -9.39 8.15
C SER A 40 12.38 -9.49 6.76
N THR A 41 11.68 -8.44 6.35
CA THR A 41 11.33 -8.21 4.95
C THR A 41 12.65 -7.82 4.33
N ASP A 42 13.18 -8.67 3.46
CA ASP A 42 14.35 -8.36 2.65
C ASP A 42 14.13 -7.00 1.99
N LYS A 43 14.84 -5.98 2.48
CA LYS A 43 14.72 -4.58 2.02
C LYS A 43 15.03 -4.50 0.52
N THR A 44 15.87 -5.42 0.03
CA THR A 44 16.21 -5.61 -1.37
C THR A 44 15.00 -6.02 -2.22
N GLU A 45 14.22 -7.03 -1.80
CA GLU A 45 13.02 -7.49 -2.52
C GLU A 45 11.95 -6.38 -2.59
N SER A 46 11.82 -5.60 -1.52
CA SER A 46 10.93 -4.43 -1.49
C SER A 46 11.37 -3.34 -2.47
N PHE A 47 12.67 -3.06 -2.56
CA PHE A 47 13.22 -2.09 -3.49
C PHE A 47 13.09 -2.54 -4.96
N ASP A 48 13.35 -3.81 -5.26
CA ASP A 48 13.21 -4.37 -6.61
C ASP A 48 11.78 -4.26 -7.12
N SER A 49 10.79 -4.49 -6.25
CA SER A 49 9.37 -4.30 -6.60
C SER A 49 9.05 -2.84 -6.93
N LEU A 50 9.55 -1.89 -6.13
CA LEU A 50 9.36 -0.46 -6.35
C LEU A 50 10.04 0.00 -7.65
N LEU A 51 11.25 -0.47 -7.90
CA LEU A 51 12.01 -0.19 -9.12
C LEU A 51 11.26 -0.70 -10.36
N LYS A 52 10.71 -1.92 -10.29
CA LYS A 52 9.89 -2.47 -11.37
C LYS A 52 8.66 -1.61 -11.64
N SER A 53 7.91 -1.23 -10.61
CA SER A 53 6.77 -0.32 -10.77
C SER A 53 7.18 1.03 -11.37
N ALA A 54 8.34 1.57 -10.97
CA ALA A 54 8.88 2.80 -11.55
C ALA A 54 9.20 2.64 -13.04
N MET A 55 9.75 1.51 -13.46
CA MET A 55 10.01 1.21 -14.87
C MET A 55 8.70 1.07 -15.66
N ASP A 56 7.69 0.42 -15.10
CA ASP A 56 6.37 0.31 -15.72
C ASP A 56 5.74 1.69 -15.94
N MET A 57 5.84 2.61 -14.96
CA MET A 57 5.36 3.98 -15.10
C MET A 57 6.10 4.79 -16.18
N ILE A 58 7.41 4.56 -16.36
CA ILE A 58 8.17 5.17 -17.46
C ILE A 58 7.61 4.70 -18.81
N ASN A 59 7.31 3.41 -18.96
CA ASN A 59 6.72 2.86 -20.17
C ASN A 59 5.33 3.46 -20.44
N GLU A 60 4.46 3.49 -19.43
CA GLU A 60 3.13 4.13 -19.55
C GLU A 60 3.23 5.61 -19.93
N THR A 61 4.19 6.34 -19.35
CA THR A 61 4.44 7.75 -19.69
C THR A 61 4.87 7.91 -21.14
N ASN A 62 5.69 6.98 -21.67
CA ASN A 62 6.09 6.98 -23.06
C ASN A 62 4.87 6.78 -23.97
N GLU A 63 4.01 5.82 -23.65
CA GLU A 63 2.75 5.57 -24.38
C GLU A 63 1.85 6.81 -24.42
N TYR A 64 1.63 7.47 -23.27
CA TYR A 64 0.84 8.70 -23.24
C TYR A 64 1.49 9.84 -24.02
N SER A 65 2.82 9.96 -23.98
CA SER A 65 3.55 10.97 -24.75
C SER A 65 3.41 10.75 -26.26
N ASN A 66 3.47 9.49 -26.70
CA ASN A 66 3.28 9.14 -28.10
C ASN A 66 1.85 9.42 -28.56
N GLN A 67 0.85 9.05 -27.75
CA GLN A 67 -0.57 9.33 -28.04
C GLN A 67 -0.84 10.84 -28.12
N ALA A 68 -0.23 11.63 -27.23
CA ALA A 68 -0.34 13.09 -27.28
C ALA A 68 0.28 13.67 -28.56
N GLY A 69 1.46 13.18 -28.95
CA GLY A 69 2.12 13.58 -30.20
C GLY A 69 1.33 13.19 -31.45
N GLU A 70 0.71 12.01 -31.46
CA GLU A 70 -0.15 11.56 -32.56
C GLU A 70 -1.41 12.43 -32.66
N ALA A 71 -2.07 12.70 -31.53
CA ALA A 71 -3.23 13.59 -31.49
C ALA A 71 -2.88 15.02 -31.94
N GLU A 72 -1.70 15.53 -31.56
CA GLU A 72 -1.21 16.84 -31.97
C GLU A 72 -0.95 16.89 -33.47
N LEU A 73 -0.30 15.86 -34.02
CA LEU A 73 -0.05 15.75 -35.46
C LEU A 73 -1.36 15.66 -36.25
N ALA A 74 -2.29 14.83 -35.81
CA ALA A 74 -3.59 14.66 -36.46
C ALA A 74 -4.42 15.96 -36.43
N TYR A 75 -4.35 16.71 -35.32
CA TYR A 75 -4.99 18.03 -35.19
C TYR A 75 -4.34 19.08 -36.09
N ALA A 76 -3.01 19.14 -36.10
CA ALA A 76 -2.25 20.07 -36.95
C ALA A 76 -2.47 19.82 -38.46
N MET A 77 -2.67 18.56 -38.85
CA MET A 77 -3.03 18.17 -40.22
C MET A 77 -4.50 18.39 -40.57
N GLY A 78 -5.34 18.79 -39.60
CA GLY A 78 -6.78 18.98 -39.79
C GLY A 78 -7.56 17.68 -40.01
N ILE A 79 -6.96 16.51 -39.71
CA ILE A 79 -7.64 15.21 -39.78
C ILE A 79 -8.67 15.07 -38.65
N THR A 80 -8.38 15.68 -37.50
CA THR A 80 -9.28 15.75 -36.35
C THR A 80 -9.48 17.20 -35.90
N ASN A 81 -10.73 17.56 -35.61
CA ASN A 81 -11.10 18.85 -35.02
C ASN A 81 -11.37 18.73 -33.51
N SER A 82 -11.11 17.56 -32.92
CA SER A 82 -11.32 17.34 -31.49
C SER A 82 -10.18 17.97 -30.67
N THR A 83 -10.26 19.28 -30.44
CA THR A 83 -9.37 19.98 -29.51
C THR A 83 -9.47 19.40 -28.09
N HIS A 84 -10.62 18.83 -27.72
CA HIS A 84 -10.82 18.18 -26.43
C HIS A 84 -9.94 16.92 -26.28
N ASP A 85 -9.95 16.03 -27.27
CA ASP A 85 -9.16 14.79 -27.22
C ASP A 85 -7.65 15.11 -27.23
N LEU A 86 -7.24 16.13 -27.99
CA LEU A 86 -5.88 16.67 -27.95
C LEU A 86 -5.50 17.15 -26.55
N GLN A 87 -6.32 18.02 -25.94
CA GLN A 87 -6.04 18.53 -24.59
C GLN A 87 -6.01 17.41 -23.56
N VAL A 88 -6.91 16.43 -23.64
CA VAL A 88 -6.92 15.29 -22.72
C VAL A 88 -5.64 14.46 -22.87
N ALA A 89 -5.21 14.17 -24.09
CA ALA A 89 -3.97 13.44 -24.35
C ALA A 89 -2.74 14.21 -23.82
N GLN A 90 -2.67 15.52 -24.10
CA GLN A 90 -1.60 16.39 -23.60
C GLN A 90 -1.58 16.47 -22.07
N MET A 91 -2.73 16.62 -21.42
CA MET A 91 -2.83 16.63 -19.95
C MET A 91 -2.38 15.30 -19.34
N LYS A 92 -2.82 14.17 -19.91
CA LYS A 92 -2.38 12.83 -19.46
C LYS A 92 -0.86 12.71 -19.57
N ALA A 93 -0.29 13.01 -20.74
CA ALA A 93 1.15 12.95 -20.94
C ALA A 93 1.92 13.84 -19.94
N ASN A 94 1.45 15.07 -19.74
CA ASN A 94 2.10 16.02 -18.85
C ASN A 94 2.06 15.59 -17.37
N ILE A 95 0.89 15.15 -16.88
CA ILE A 95 0.72 14.68 -15.50
C ILE A 95 1.53 13.39 -15.28
N SER A 96 1.45 12.43 -16.21
CA SER A 96 2.21 11.18 -16.13
C SER A 96 3.72 11.44 -16.12
N LEU A 97 4.21 12.38 -16.95
CA LEU A 97 5.62 12.76 -16.96
C LEU A 97 6.07 13.35 -15.62
N GLN A 98 5.31 14.30 -15.07
CA GLN A 98 5.62 14.89 -13.77
C GLN A 98 5.65 13.84 -12.66
N TYR A 99 4.68 12.92 -12.67
CA TYR A 99 4.60 11.85 -11.69
C TYR A 99 5.78 10.87 -11.81
N THR A 100 6.11 10.45 -13.04
CA THR A 100 7.25 9.56 -13.32
C THR A 100 8.58 10.19 -12.90
N VAL A 101 8.76 11.50 -13.08
CA VAL A 101 9.94 12.21 -12.58
C VAL A 101 10.01 12.16 -11.05
N ALA A 102 8.90 12.39 -10.36
CA ALA A 102 8.85 12.31 -8.90
C ALA A 102 9.20 10.90 -8.40
N VAL A 103 8.63 9.84 -9.01
CA VAL A 103 8.95 8.47 -8.62
C VAL A 103 10.39 8.12 -8.95
N ARG A 104 10.89 8.49 -10.14
CA ARG A 104 12.30 8.27 -10.51
C ARG A 104 13.24 8.88 -9.48
N ASN A 105 12.97 10.11 -9.04
CA ASN A 105 13.78 10.77 -8.02
C ASN A 105 13.73 10.00 -6.69
N ALA A 106 12.54 9.58 -6.25
CA ALA A 106 12.37 8.80 -5.03
C ALA A 106 13.11 7.46 -5.07
N VAL A 107 13.11 6.76 -6.20
CA VAL A 107 13.86 5.50 -6.37
C VAL A 107 15.37 5.73 -6.32
N ILE A 108 15.87 6.82 -6.93
CA ILE A 108 17.29 7.19 -6.86
C ILE A 108 17.70 7.53 -5.42
N GLU A 109 16.85 8.24 -4.69
CA GLU A 109 17.07 8.57 -3.27
C GLU A 109 17.10 7.32 -2.40
N ALA A 110 16.11 6.42 -2.55
CA ALA A 110 16.07 5.15 -1.83
C ALA A 110 17.31 4.29 -2.09
N TYR A 111 17.78 4.23 -3.34
CA TYR A 111 19.03 3.54 -3.68
C TYR A 111 20.23 4.13 -2.94
N LYS A 112 20.36 5.47 -2.94
CA LYS A 112 21.45 6.16 -2.23
C LYS A 112 21.41 5.92 -0.73
N GLU A 113 20.22 5.91 -0.12
CA GLU A 113 20.05 5.66 1.31
C GLU A 113 20.49 4.23 1.68
N ILE A 114 20.06 3.22 0.92
CA ILE A 114 20.50 1.82 1.11
C ILE A 114 22.03 1.71 1.03
N MET A 115 22.66 2.41 0.09
CA MET A 115 24.12 2.42 -0.06
C MET A 115 24.81 3.15 1.09
N GLN A 116 24.23 4.23 1.63
CA GLN A 116 24.79 4.99 2.77
C GLN A 116 24.65 4.25 4.10
N MET A 117 23.63 3.41 4.27
CA MET A 117 23.46 2.60 5.49
C MET A 117 24.50 1.47 5.63
N GLN A 118 25.22 1.11 4.57
CA GLN A 118 26.14 -0.04 4.55
C GLN A 118 27.62 0.32 4.84
N PHE A 119 27.95 1.56 5.20
CA PHE A 119 29.31 2.00 5.53
C PHE A 119 29.43 2.52 6.97
#